data_AF-A0A2E0YDL4-F1
#
_entry.id   AF-A0A2E0YDL4-F1
#
_cell.length_a   1.000
_cell.length_b   1.000
_cell.length_c   1.000
_cell.angle_alpha   90.00
_cell.angle_beta   90.00
_cell.angle_gamma   90.00
#
_symmetry.space_group_name_H-M   'P 1'
#
loop_
_entity.id
_entity.type
_entity.pdbx_description
1 polymer ?
#
loop_
_entity_poly.entity_id
_entity_poly.type
_entity_poly.pdbx_seq_one_letter_code
_entity_poly.pdbx_strand_id
1 'polypeptide(L)' 'MPHEHVPLAQAPNGEIGPKCHGCNTRLTFGSAMVHAQHYMCWECYVKTTGADAATDTSIESKPFWQE' A
#
# COMPACT_ATOMS: atom_id res chain seq x y z
N MET A 1 -3.78 -15.79 -19.20
CA MET A 1 -2.54 -15.65 -18.36
C MET A 1 -3.01 -15.72 -16.91
N PRO A 2 -2.38 -16.44 -15.97
CA PRO A 2 -3.05 -16.88 -14.73
C PRO A 2 -3.34 -15.78 -13.68
N HIS A 3 -3.51 -14.51 -14.09
CA HIS A 3 -3.85 -13.36 -13.26
C HIS A 3 -4.97 -12.50 -13.88
N GLU A 4 -5.99 -13.12 -14.48
CA GLU A 4 -7.11 -12.46 -15.19
C GLU A 4 -8.09 -11.66 -14.31
N HIS A 5 -7.79 -11.46 -13.02
CA HIS A 5 -8.72 -10.82 -12.07
C HIS A 5 -8.19 -9.57 -11.38
N VAL A 6 -7.03 -9.03 -11.79
CA VAL A 6 -6.53 -7.78 -11.22
C VAL A 6 -7.05 -6.58 -12.03
N PRO A 7 -7.93 -5.74 -11.47
CA PRO A 7 -8.36 -4.52 -12.15
C PRO A 7 -7.17 -3.57 -12.30
N LEU A 8 -6.74 -3.35 -13.54
CA LEU A 8 -5.69 -2.40 -13.90
C LEU A 8 -6.30 -1.05 -14.29
N ALA A 9 -5.55 0.03 -14.06
CA ALA A 9 -5.89 1.38 -14.46
C ALA A 9 -4.69 2.01 -15.18
N GLN A 10 -4.94 2.65 -16.32
CA GLN A 10 -3.94 3.46 -17.01
C GLN A 10 -4.00 4.90 -16.49
N ALA A 11 -2.86 5.52 -16.25
CA ALA A 11 -2.79 6.96 -16.06
C ALA A 11 -2.70 7.71 -17.38
N PRO A 12 -3.00 9.03 -17.37
CA PRO A 12 -2.86 9.89 -18.54
C PRO A 12 -1.44 9.94 -19.11
N ASN A 13 -0.42 9.67 -18.29
CA ASN A 13 1.00 9.61 -18.68
C ASN A 13 1.42 8.24 -19.26
N GLY A 14 0.49 7.29 -19.40
CA GLY A 14 0.75 5.94 -19.91
C GLY A 14 1.23 4.93 -18.86
N GLU A 15 1.40 5.34 -17.61
CA GLU A 15 1.75 4.41 -16.53
C GLU A 15 0.57 3.48 -16.21
N ILE A 16 0.84 2.18 -16.19
CA ILE A 16 -0.11 1.16 -15.75
C ILE A 16 0.04 1.01 -14.24
N GLY A 17 -1.09 0.98 -13.53
CA GLY A 17 -1.11 0.74 -12.10
C GLY A 17 -2.32 -0.10 -11.68
N PRO A 18 -2.23 -0.84 -10.57
CA PRO A 18 -3.33 -1.64 -10.07
C PRO A 18 -4.38 -0.75 -9.40
N LYS A 19 -5.63 -1.22 -9.35
CA LYS A 19 -6.65 -0.62 -8.48
C LYS A 19 -6.68 -1.32 -7.14
N CYS A 20 -6.91 -0.54 -6.08
CA CYS A 20 -7.17 -1.08 -4.76
C CYS A 20 -8.46 -1.92 -4.77
N HIS A 21 -8.41 -3.15 -4.25
CA HIS A 21 -9.59 -4.02 -4.14
C HIS A 21 -10.67 -3.46 -3.19
N GLY A 22 -10.28 -2.73 -2.14
CA GLY A 22 -11.22 -2.20 -1.15
C GLY A 22 -11.89 -0.88 -1.55
N CYS A 23 -11.14 0.08 -2.10
CA CYS A 23 -11.64 1.43 -2.41
C CYS A 23 -11.64 1.78 -3.90
N ASN A 24 -11.18 0.89 -4.78
CA ASN A 24 -11.11 1.07 -6.23
C ASN A 24 -10.25 2.25 -6.71
N THR A 25 -9.51 2.90 -5.80
CA THR A 25 -8.54 3.95 -6.12
C THR A 25 -7.41 3.39 -6.98
N ARG A 26 -7.01 4.14 -8.01
CA ARG A 26 -5.83 3.82 -8.80
C ARG A 26 -4.57 4.02 -7.96
N LEU A 27 -3.72 3.00 -7.92
CA LEU A 27 -2.43 3.01 -7.25
C LEU A 27 -1.32 2.89 -8.30
N THR A 28 -0.09 3.21 -7.90
CA THR A 28 1.10 2.81 -8.65
C THR A 28 1.57 1.47 -8.12
N PHE A 29 2.32 0.70 -8.92
CA PHE A 29 2.85 -0.59 -8.44
C PHE A 29 3.77 -0.43 -7.22
N GLY A 30 4.41 0.73 -7.03
CA GLY A 30 5.23 1.02 -5.85
C GLY A 30 4.45 1.34 -4.58
N SER A 31 3.21 1.85 -4.70
CA SER A 31 2.36 2.18 -3.54
C SER A 31 1.32 1.11 -3.22
N ALA A 32 1.17 0.11 -4.08
CA ALA A 32 0.22 -0.98 -3.88
C ALA A 32 0.83 -2.11 -3.06
N MET A 33 0.14 -2.49 -1.99
CA MET A 33 0.48 -3.66 -1.19
C MET A 33 -0.24 -4.89 -1.73
N VAL A 34 0.45 -6.03 -1.75
CA VAL A 34 -0.13 -7.30 -2.18
C VAL A 34 -0.60 -8.06 -0.96
N HIS A 35 -1.89 -8.40 -0.93
CA HIS A 35 -2.46 -9.28 0.08
C HIS A 35 -3.26 -10.38 -0.61
N ALA A 36 -2.85 -11.64 -0.40
CA ALA A 36 -3.37 -12.81 -1.11
C ALA A 36 -3.32 -12.62 -2.65
N GLN A 37 -4.48 -12.46 -3.30
CA GLN A 37 -4.60 -12.28 -4.76
C GLN A 37 -4.99 -10.86 -5.17
N HIS A 38 -4.89 -9.89 -4.25
CA HIS A 38 -5.38 -8.53 -4.45
C HIS A 38 -4.32 -7.48 -4.15
N TYR A 39 -4.41 -6.37 -4.90
CA TYR A 39 -3.67 -5.14 -4.62
C TYR A 39 -4.52 -4.24 -3.73
N MET A 40 -3.91 -3.66 -2.70
CA MET A 40 -4.56 -2.80 -1.72
C MET A 40 -3.75 -1.54 -1.47
N CYS A 41 -4.43 -0.44 -1.13
CA CYS A 41 -3.76 0.73 -0.55
C CYS A 41 -3.40 0.44 0.92
N TRP A 42 -2.48 1.23 1.49
CA TRP A 42 -2.07 1.10 2.89
C TRP A 42 -3.25 1.02 3.86
N GLU A 43 -4.22 1.93 3.73
CA GLU A 43 -5.37 1.96 4.63
C GLU A 43 -6.22 0.67 4.57
N CYS A 44 -6.47 0.15 3.37
CA CYS A 44 -7.20 -1.11 3.21
C CYS A 44 -6.37 -2.31 3.65
N TYR A 45 -5.06 -2.27 3.43
CA TYR A 45 -4.14 -3.30 3.87
C TYR A 45 -4.13 -3.40 5.41
N VAL A 46 -3.97 -2.29 6.13
CA VAL A 46 -4.02 -2.24 7.60
C VAL A 46 -5.37 -2.73 8.12
N LYS A 47 -6.48 -2.27 7.53
CA LYS A 47 -7.84 -2.70 7.94
C LYS A 47 -8.07 -4.20 7.76
N THR A 48 -7.52 -4.80 6.71
CA THR A 48 -7.72 -6.23 6.40
C THR A 48 -6.77 -7.14 7.17
N THR A 49 -5.53 -6.71 7.38
CA THR A 49 -4.48 -7.53 8.02
C THR A 49 -4.34 -7.28 9.51
N GLY A 50 -4.80 -6.14 10.01
CA GLY A 50 -4.46 -5.66 11.36
C GLY A 50 -2.97 -5.33 11.52
N ALA A 51 -2.24 -5.18 10.42
CA ALA A 51 -0.82 -4.83 10.46
C ALA A 51 -0.63 -3.43 11.06
N ASP A 52 0.38 -3.31 11.93
CA ASP A 52 0.82 -2.05 12.50
C ASP A 52 2.29 -1.80 12.18
N ALA A 53 2.74 -0.56 12.32
CA ALA A 53 4.14 -0.23 12.14
C ALA A 53 5.00 -0.98 13.18
N ALA A 54 6.06 -1.63 12.71
CA ALA A 54 7.05 -2.25 13.60
C ALA A 54 7.94 -1.20 14.31
N THR A 55 7.92 0.04 13.82
CA THR A 55 8.67 1.15 14.40
C THR A 55 7.99 1.63 15.67
N ASP A 56 8.67 1.48 16.79
CA ASP A 56 8.24 2.05 18.06
C ASP A 56 8.62 3.53 18.13
N THR A 57 7.64 4.41 17.94
CA THR A 57 7.83 5.87 18.03
C THR A 57 8.05 6.37 19.46
N SER A 58 7.96 5.52 20.48
CA SER A 58 8.23 5.91 21.88
C SER A 58 9.70 6.23 22.14
N ILE A 59 10.62 5.71 21.30
CA ILE A 59 12.06 5.91 21.42
C ILE A 59 12.49 7.31 20.95
N GLU A 60 11.63 8.02 20.23
CA GLU A 60 11.94 9.29 19.55
C GLU A 60 11.87 10.53 20.45
N SER A 61 11.70 10.35 21.77
CA SER A 61 11.55 11.44 22.73
C SER A 61 12.83 12.25 23.01
N LYS A 62 13.97 11.87 22.43
CA LYS A 62 15.22 12.62 22.57
C LYS A 62 15.84 12.93 21.22
N PRO A 63 16.08 14.22 20.89
CA PRO A 63 16.89 14.55 19.73
C PRO A 63 18.31 14.00 19.92
N PHE A 64 18.86 13.37 18.88
CA PHE A 64 20.18 12.72 18.88
C PHE A 64 21.33 13.62 19.38
N TRP A 65 21.19 14.94 19.29
CA TRP A 65 22.20 15.94 19.64
C TRP A 65 22.16 16.44 21.09
N GLN A 66 21.26 15.94 21.93
CA GLN A 66 21.26 16.26 23.37
C GLN A 66 21.96 15.15 24.15
N GLU A 67 23.29 15.26 24.29
CA GLU A 67 24.10 14.60 25.34
C GLU A 67 24.31 15.53 26.54
#